data_AF-A0A1V4UFT3-F1
#
_entry.id   AF-A0A1V4UFT3-F1
#
_cell.length_a   1.000
_cell.length_b   1.000
_cell.length_c   1.000
_cell.angle_alpha   90.00
_cell.angle_beta   90.00
_cell.angle_gamma   90.00
#
_symmetry.space_group_name_H-M   'P 1'
#
loop_
_entity.id
_entity.type
_entity.pdbx_description
1 polymer ?
#
loop_
_entity_poly.entity_id
_entity_poly.type
_entity_poly.pdbx_seq_one_letter_code
_entity_poly.pdbx_strand_id
1 'polypeptide(L)'
;MTDESRSPAAGGAQKPATGRSMSIRDWWPNQLNLKVLHQHSPLSNPMGREFNYAKEFQSLDLAAVKKDLRALMTDSQDWWPADFGNYGPLMIRMAWHSAGTYRVGDGRGGAGSGQQRFPPLNSWPDNANLDKARRLLWPIKQKYGRKISWADLMILAGNVALESMGFKTFGFAGGRVDAWEPDEDVYWGPEAEWLGDKRYTGERELENPLAAVQMGLIYVNPEGPNGNPDPVAAAKDIREVFARMAMNDEETVALIAGGHAFGKTHGAGPASCVGPEPEAAPIEEQGLGWKNRFRTGKGNDTITGGPELIWTQTPTKWSNNFLRNLFSFEWELEKSPAGAYQWKPKGGAGAGTVPDPHDPSKRRAPGMLTTDLALRFDPHL
;
A
#
# COMPACT_ATOMS: atom_id res chain seq x y z
N MET A 1 -21.75 12.63 64.26
CA MET A 1 -21.42 13.90 64.94
C MET A 1 -19.91 14.01 64.87
N THR A 2 -19.29 14.96 64.20
CA THR A 2 -19.68 16.37 63.96
C THR A 2 -19.25 16.84 62.56
N ASP A 3 -20.08 17.75 62.05
CA ASP A 3 -19.90 18.64 60.90
C ASP A 3 -18.51 19.30 60.80
N GLU A 4 -18.03 19.46 59.56
CA GLU A 4 -17.45 20.72 59.13
C GLU A 4 -18.01 21.13 57.76
N SER A 5 -18.76 22.22 57.80
CA SER A 5 -19.32 22.98 56.71
C SER A 5 -18.26 23.57 55.77
N ARG A 6 -18.41 23.37 54.45
CA ARG A 6 -17.88 24.30 53.43
C ARG A 6 -18.98 24.69 52.45
N SER A 7 -19.13 26.01 52.30
CA SER A 7 -20.15 26.73 51.52
C SER A 7 -20.27 26.30 50.05
N PRO A 8 -21.46 26.49 49.44
CA PRO A 8 -21.69 26.29 48.02
C PRO A 8 -21.35 27.55 47.20
N ALA A 9 -20.92 27.30 45.96
CA ALA A 9 -20.91 28.17 44.78
C ALA A 9 -19.59 28.80 44.31
N ALA A 10 -19.29 28.41 43.06
CA ALA A 10 -18.74 29.18 41.94
C ALA A 10 -17.24 29.10 41.63
N GLY A 11 -16.94 28.62 40.42
CA GLY A 11 -15.76 29.03 39.67
C GLY A 11 -14.86 27.88 39.22
N GLY A 12 -15.11 27.37 38.01
CA GLY A 12 -14.17 26.50 37.31
C GLY A 12 -14.89 25.50 36.41
N ALA A 13 -15.24 25.95 35.20
CA ALA A 13 -15.61 25.03 34.13
C ALA A 13 -14.55 23.91 34.06
N GLN A 14 -15.04 22.67 34.16
CA GLN A 14 -14.23 21.47 34.10
C GLN A 14 -13.33 21.50 32.86
N LYS A 15 -12.08 21.04 33.06
CA LYS A 15 -11.06 20.81 32.03
C LYS A 15 -11.70 20.29 30.73
N PRO A 16 -11.26 20.73 29.54
CA PRO A 16 -11.77 20.19 28.29
C PRO A 16 -11.53 18.68 28.29
N ALA A 17 -12.61 17.90 28.16
CA ALA A 17 -12.59 16.45 28.00
C ALA A 17 -11.93 16.10 26.66
N THR A 18 -10.60 16.16 26.62
CA THR A 18 -9.74 15.71 25.52
C THR A 18 -9.18 14.32 25.79
N GLY A 19 -9.60 13.66 26.87
CA GLY A 19 -9.30 12.25 27.13
C GLY A 19 -10.31 11.35 26.42
N ARG A 20 -9.82 10.40 25.61
CA ARG A 20 -10.59 9.26 25.12
C ARG A 20 -11.36 8.65 26.31
N SER A 21 -12.69 8.52 26.18
CA SER A 21 -13.48 7.81 27.18
C SER A 21 -13.11 6.33 27.16
N MET A 22 -12.94 5.73 28.34
CA MET A 22 -12.64 4.30 28.47
C MET A 22 -13.82 3.49 27.94
N SER A 23 -13.55 2.60 26.99
CA SER A 23 -14.53 1.63 26.51
C SER A 23 -14.68 0.49 27.52
N ILE A 24 -15.79 -0.26 27.43
CA ILE A 24 -16.01 -1.47 28.25
C ILE A 24 -14.84 -2.46 28.11
N ARG A 25 -14.27 -2.58 26.91
CA ARG A 25 -13.12 -3.46 26.63
C ARG A 25 -11.83 -3.01 27.28
N ASP A 26 -11.68 -1.73 27.57
CA ASP A 26 -10.51 -1.24 28.31
C ASP A 26 -10.54 -1.73 29.78
N TRP A 27 -11.71 -2.02 30.32
CA TRP A 27 -11.88 -2.63 31.66
C TRP A 27 -11.86 -4.16 31.63
N TRP A 28 -12.43 -4.77 30.59
CA TRP A 28 -12.47 -6.22 30.41
C TRP A 28 -11.93 -6.63 29.03
N PRO A 29 -10.60 -6.67 28.86
CA PRO A 29 -9.97 -6.93 27.56
C PRO A 29 -10.36 -8.28 26.93
N ASN A 30 -10.63 -9.28 27.78
CA ASN A 30 -10.98 -10.64 27.35
C ASN A 30 -12.50 -10.86 27.20
N GLN A 31 -13.32 -9.81 27.30
CA GLN A 31 -14.76 -9.93 27.08
C GLN A 31 -15.06 -10.19 25.59
N LEU A 32 -15.93 -11.18 25.33
CA LEU A 32 -16.37 -11.58 23.99
C LEU A 32 -16.83 -10.36 23.15
N ASN A 33 -16.31 -10.23 21.92
CA ASN A 33 -16.73 -9.16 21.01
C ASN A 33 -18.02 -9.54 20.28
N LEU A 34 -19.14 -8.91 20.62
CA LEU A 34 -20.36 -9.06 19.80
C LEU A 34 -20.48 -8.00 18.71
N LYS A 35 -19.64 -6.95 18.71
CA LYS A 35 -19.70 -5.87 17.69
C LYS A 35 -19.48 -6.40 16.27
N VAL A 36 -18.65 -7.43 16.14
CA VAL A 36 -18.33 -8.04 14.83
C VAL A 36 -19.56 -8.57 14.10
N LEU A 37 -20.62 -8.94 14.84
CA LEU A 37 -21.87 -9.47 14.27
C LEU A 37 -22.80 -8.38 13.71
N HIS A 38 -22.52 -7.12 14.01
CA HIS A 38 -23.32 -5.97 13.55
C HIS A 38 -22.57 -5.10 12.56
N GLN A 39 -21.36 -5.51 12.15
CA GLN A 39 -20.61 -4.82 11.12
C GLN A 39 -21.34 -4.84 9.78
N HIS A 40 -21.09 -3.82 8.96
CA HIS A 40 -21.70 -3.61 7.64
C HIS A 40 -23.23 -3.60 7.69
N SER A 41 -23.77 -3.12 8.80
CA SER A 41 -25.21 -2.97 8.98
C SER A 41 -25.81 -2.06 7.90
N PRO A 42 -27.04 -2.31 7.43
CA PRO A 42 -27.74 -1.39 6.52
C PRO A 42 -27.87 0.04 7.05
N LEU A 43 -27.69 0.26 8.36
CA LEU A 43 -27.72 1.60 8.98
C LEU A 43 -26.47 2.43 8.68
N SER A 44 -25.30 1.82 8.44
CA SER A 44 -24.08 2.54 8.07
C SER A 44 -23.93 2.71 6.55
N ASN A 45 -24.77 2.04 5.75
CA ASN A 45 -24.74 2.12 4.30
C ASN A 45 -25.63 3.27 3.76
N PRO A 46 -25.04 4.33 3.15
CA PRO A 46 -25.77 5.49 2.63
C PRO A 46 -26.53 5.20 1.32
N MET A 47 -26.37 4.02 0.72
CA MET A 47 -27.01 3.69 -0.56
C MET A 47 -28.48 3.25 -0.40
N GLY A 48 -28.89 2.90 0.83
CA GLY A 48 -30.22 2.37 1.13
C GLY A 48 -30.38 0.89 0.76
N ARG A 49 -31.38 0.24 1.35
CA ARG A 49 -31.60 -1.22 1.25
C ARG A 49 -31.96 -1.70 -0.15
N GLU A 50 -32.58 -0.85 -0.95
CA GLU A 50 -33.02 -1.18 -2.31
C GLU A 50 -31.89 -1.05 -3.37
N PHE A 51 -30.70 -0.57 -2.96
CA PHE A 51 -29.59 -0.41 -3.88
C PHE A 51 -29.05 -1.75 -4.36
N ASN A 52 -28.90 -1.90 -5.68
CA ASN A 52 -28.35 -3.09 -6.31
C ASN A 52 -27.14 -2.72 -7.17
N TYR A 53 -25.95 -2.94 -6.63
CA TYR A 53 -24.71 -2.58 -7.32
C TYR A 53 -24.53 -3.31 -8.65
N ALA A 54 -24.91 -4.59 -8.74
CA ALA A 54 -24.78 -5.36 -9.97
C ALA A 54 -25.58 -4.73 -11.12
N LYS A 55 -26.82 -4.29 -10.86
CA LYS A 55 -27.65 -3.57 -11.85
C LYS A 55 -27.04 -2.23 -12.25
N GLU A 56 -26.51 -1.48 -11.29
CA GLU A 56 -25.90 -0.17 -11.52
C GLU A 56 -24.61 -0.30 -12.35
N PHE A 57 -23.76 -1.28 -12.01
CA PHE A 57 -22.54 -1.60 -12.76
C PHE A 57 -22.83 -2.09 -14.17
N GLN A 58 -23.87 -2.89 -14.38
CA GLN A 58 -24.30 -3.29 -15.74
C GLN A 58 -24.69 -2.11 -16.62
N SER A 59 -25.14 -0.99 -16.02
CA SER A 59 -25.48 0.25 -16.74
C SER A 59 -24.30 1.21 -16.95
N LEU A 60 -23.10 0.83 -16.50
CA LEU A 60 -21.89 1.63 -16.60
C LEU A 60 -21.31 1.55 -18.01
N ASP A 61 -20.97 2.70 -18.59
CA ASP A 61 -20.10 2.74 -19.78
C ASP A 61 -18.65 2.48 -19.35
N LEU A 62 -18.30 1.20 -19.24
CA LEU A 62 -16.96 0.76 -18.83
C LEU A 62 -15.88 1.25 -19.80
N ALA A 63 -16.19 1.37 -21.10
CA ALA A 63 -15.23 1.87 -22.09
C ALA A 63 -14.89 3.33 -21.83
N ALA A 64 -15.89 4.17 -21.49
CA ALA A 64 -15.67 5.54 -21.07
C ALA A 64 -14.83 5.62 -19.78
N VAL A 65 -15.12 4.78 -18.76
CA VAL A 65 -14.30 4.75 -17.54
C VAL A 65 -12.84 4.42 -17.85
N LYS A 66 -12.59 3.39 -18.68
CA LYS A 66 -11.23 3.03 -19.09
C LYS A 66 -10.56 4.15 -19.89
N LYS A 67 -11.30 4.90 -20.72
CA LYS A 67 -10.77 6.06 -21.45
C LYS A 67 -10.35 7.17 -20.49
N ASP A 68 -11.19 7.51 -19.52
CA ASP A 68 -10.88 8.53 -18.52
C ASP A 68 -9.69 8.13 -17.64
N LEU A 69 -9.61 6.85 -17.23
CA LEU A 69 -8.47 6.31 -16.51
C LEU A 69 -7.17 6.45 -17.32
N ARG A 70 -7.19 6.15 -18.62
CA ARG A 70 -6.00 6.34 -19.49
C ARG A 70 -5.59 7.81 -19.60
N ALA A 71 -6.55 8.72 -19.70
CA ALA A 71 -6.26 10.15 -19.71
C ALA A 71 -5.63 10.60 -18.39
N LEU A 72 -6.19 10.16 -17.27
CA LEU A 72 -5.67 10.44 -15.93
C LEU A 72 -4.23 9.97 -15.76
N MET A 73 -3.84 8.83 -16.33
CA MET A 73 -2.48 8.30 -16.15
C MET A 73 -1.40 9.31 -16.56
N THR A 74 -1.67 10.18 -17.54
CA THR A 74 -0.69 11.18 -18.02
C THR A 74 -1.06 12.62 -17.67
N ASP A 75 -2.14 12.83 -16.91
CA ASP A 75 -2.58 14.16 -16.46
C ASP A 75 -1.99 14.48 -15.09
N SER A 76 -0.68 14.81 -15.09
CA SER A 76 0.08 15.07 -13.86
C SER A 76 -0.49 16.25 -13.09
N GLN A 77 -0.69 16.05 -11.78
CA GLN A 77 -1.20 17.05 -10.86
C GLN A 77 -0.06 17.71 -10.07
N ASP A 78 -0.09 19.03 -9.94
CA ASP A 78 0.97 19.78 -9.25
C ASP A 78 1.17 19.35 -7.79
N TRP A 79 0.10 18.96 -7.09
CA TRP A 79 0.17 18.54 -5.69
C TRP A 79 0.80 17.15 -5.51
N TRP A 80 0.89 16.35 -6.58
CA TRP A 80 1.57 15.06 -6.58
C TRP A 80 2.10 14.71 -7.98
N PRO A 81 3.20 15.31 -8.46
CA PRO A 81 3.65 15.16 -9.84
C PRO A 81 3.93 13.71 -10.22
N ALA A 82 3.51 13.30 -11.43
CA ALA A 82 3.68 11.95 -11.91
C ALA A 82 5.14 11.64 -12.25
N ASP A 83 5.70 10.55 -11.70
CA ASP A 83 6.99 10.03 -12.13
C ASP A 83 6.96 9.71 -13.62
N PHE A 84 7.98 10.13 -14.37
CA PHE A 84 8.08 9.92 -15.82
C PHE A 84 6.87 10.44 -16.61
N GLY A 85 6.10 11.38 -16.03
CA GLY A 85 4.84 11.88 -16.60
C GLY A 85 3.72 10.83 -16.66
N ASN A 86 3.79 9.75 -15.86
CA ASN A 86 2.79 8.68 -15.90
C ASN A 86 2.51 8.07 -14.50
N TYR A 87 1.26 8.14 -14.02
CA TYR A 87 0.81 7.51 -12.77
C TYR A 87 0.58 6.01 -12.86
N GLY A 88 0.70 5.40 -14.04
CA GLY A 88 0.46 3.97 -14.26
C GLY A 88 1.13 3.07 -13.21
N PRO A 89 2.44 3.20 -12.95
CA PRO A 89 3.10 2.37 -11.94
C PRO A 89 2.55 2.58 -10.51
N LEU A 90 2.16 3.79 -10.15
CA LEU A 90 1.52 4.08 -8.85
C LEU A 90 0.14 3.38 -8.74
N MET A 91 -0.63 3.34 -9.84
CA MET A 91 -1.93 2.68 -9.88
C MET A 91 -1.80 1.15 -9.85
N ILE A 92 -0.74 0.59 -10.45
CA ILE A 92 -0.40 -0.83 -10.32
C ILE A 92 -0.11 -1.16 -8.85
N ARG A 93 0.77 -0.38 -8.19
CA ARG A 93 1.05 -0.56 -6.76
C ARG A 93 -0.22 -0.46 -5.91
N MET A 94 -1.07 0.53 -6.15
CA MET A 94 -2.32 0.70 -5.40
C MET A 94 -3.24 -0.53 -5.54
N ALA A 95 -3.43 -1.02 -6.77
CA ALA A 95 -4.25 -2.20 -7.03
C ALA A 95 -3.65 -3.47 -6.40
N TRP A 96 -2.34 -3.65 -6.54
CA TRP A 96 -1.57 -4.73 -5.90
C TRP A 96 -1.77 -4.72 -4.39
N HIS A 97 -1.52 -3.59 -3.72
CA HIS A 97 -1.70 -3.45 -2.26
C HIS A 97 -3.16 -3.59 -1.83
N SER A 98 -4.12 -3.27 -2.70
CA SER A 98 -5.54 -3.45 -2.37
C SER A 98 -5.92 -4.93 -2.38
N ALA A 99 -5.36 -5.72 -3.30
CA ALA A 99 -5.62 -7.15 -3.39
C ALA A 99 -4.71 -7.98 -2.47
N GLY A 100 -3.51 -7.50 -2.19
CA GLY A 100 -2.44 -8.24 -1.54
C GLY A 100 -2.55 -8.36 -0.03
N THR A 101 -3.68 -7.99 0.59
CA THR A 101 -3.91 -8.27 2.02
C THR A 101 -4.62 -9.60 2.25
N TYR A 102 -4.98 -10.30 1.17
CA TYR A 102 -5.70 -11.56 1.20
C TYR A 102 -4.91 -12.66 1.90
N ARG A 103 -5.58 -13.58 2.58
CA ARG A 103 -4.96 -14.77 3.18
C ARG A 103 -5.86 -15.99 3.06
N VAL A 104 -5.28 -17.13 2.70
CA VAL A 104 -6.01 -18.40 2.57
C VAL A 104 -6.46 -18.98 3.91
N GLY A 105 -5.78 -18.61 5.00
CA GLY A 105 -6.03 -19.19 6.32
C GLY A 105 -7.44 -18.93 6.86
N ASP A 106 -8.04 -17.79 6.52
CA ASP A 106 -9.39 -17.42 6.93
C ASP A 106 -10.23 -16.73 5.83
N GLY A 107 -9.66 -16.53 4.64
CA GLY A 107 -10.32 -15.88 3.50
C GLY A 107 -10.50 -14.37 3.65
N ARG A 108 -9.91 -13.74 4.68
CA ARG A 108 -10.02 -12.30 4.94
C ARG A 108 -9.01 -11.49 4.14
N GLY A 109 -9.20 -10.18 4.16
CA GLY A 109 -8.41 -9.23 3.37
C GLY A 109 -8.80 -9.24 1.89
N GLY A 110 -7.90 -8.76 1.05
CA GLY A 110 -8.11 -8.60 -0.38
C GLY A 110 -8.93 -7.36 -0.75
N ALA A 111 -9.19 -7.23 -2.05
CA ALA A 111 -9.78 -6.01 -2.64
C ALA A 111 -11.31 -5.99 -2.65
N GLY A 112 -11.98 -7.02 -2.13
CA GLY A 112 -13.40 -7.32 -2.39
C GLY A 112 -14.39 -6.24 -1.95
N SER A 113 -14.03 -5.40 -0.98
CA SER A 113 -14.89 -4.38 -0.37
C SER A 113 -14.27 -2.98 -0.35
N GLY A 114 -13.06 -2.83 -0.90
CA GLY A 114 -12.37 -1.55 -0.99
C GLY A 114 -11.80 -1.04 0.35
N GLN A 115 -11.50 -1.94 1.30
CA GLN A 115 -11.04 -1.61 2.66
C GLN A 115 -9.74 -0.78 2.71
N GLN A 116 -8.94 -0.72 1.65
CA GLN A 116 -7.73 0.13 1.60
C GLN A 116 -8.00 1.62 1.86
N ARG A 117 -9.26 2.08 1.73
CA ARG A 117 -9.66 3.46 2.05
C ARG A 117 -10.02 3.71 3.52
N PHE A 118 -10.05 2.66 4.34
CA PHE A 118 -10.37 2.71 5.75
C PHE A 118 -9.21 2.22 6.63
N PRO A 119 -9.23 2.52 7.94
CA PRO A 119 -8.30 1.95 8.89
C PRO A 119 -8.43 0.42 9.00
N PRO A 120 -7.36 -0.29 9.38
CA PRO A 120 -6.00 0.22 9.54
C PRO A 120 -5.26 0.39 8.20
N LEU A 121 -5.80 -0.17 7.11
CA LEU A 121 -5.11 -0.29 5.83
C LEU A 121 -4.77 1.06 5.18
N ASN A 122 -5.62 2.08 5.35
CA ASN A 122 -5.36 3.40 4.80
C ASN A 122 -4.11 4.07 5.38
N SER A 123 -3.58 3.56 6.50
CA SER A 123 -2.51 4.13 7.31
C SER A 123 -1.38 3.15 7.61
N TRP A 124 -1.42 1.93 7.08
CA TRP A 124 -0.30 1.01 7.12
C TRP A 124 0.95 1.64 6.49
N PRO A 125 2.16 1.45 7.06
CA PRO A 125 3.40 1.97 6.50
C PRO A 125 3.62 1.56 5.04
N ASP A 126 3.31 0.30 4.69
CA ASP A 126 3.48 -0.18 3.32
C ASP A 126 2.46 0.41 2.35
N ASN A 127 1.40 1.04 2.84
CA ASN A 127 0.44 1.80 2.05
C ASN A 127 0.75 3.30 1.96
N ALA A 128 1.94 3.72 2.41
CA ALA A 128 2.40 5.10 2.31
C ALA A 128 2.20 5.67 0.90
N ASN A 129 1.67 6.88 0.85
CA ASN A 129 1.31 7.65 -0.36
C ASN A 129 0.24 7.02 -1.28
N LEU A 130 -0.37 5.87 -0.92
CA LEU A 130 -1.53 5.36 -1.65
C LEU A 130 -2.81 6.15 -1.35
N ASP A 131 -2.83 6.97 -0.30
CA ASP A 131 -3.83 8.02 -0.10
C ASP A 131 -3.82 9.03 -1.26
N LYS A 132 -2.64 9.40 -1.77
CA LYS A 132 -2.49 10.24 -2.99
C LYS A 132 -3.02 9.53 -4.23
N ALA A 133 -2.71 8.23 -4.40
CA ALA A 133 -3.20 7.43 -5.52
C ALA A 133 -4.74 7.35 -5.55
N ARG A 134 -5.37 7.05 -4.40
CA ARG A 134 -6.84 7.04 -4.28
C ARG A 134 -7.42 8.43 -4.52
N ARG A 135 -6.78 9.49 -4.04
CA ARG A 135 -7.21 10.89 -4.26
C ARG A 135 -7.17 11.27 -5.74
N LEU A 136 -6.17 10.82 -6.51
CA LEU A 136 -6.12 11.03 -7.95
C LEU A 136 -7.35 10.43 -8.65
N LEU A 137 -7.84 9.26 -8.22
CA LEU A 137 -9.01 8.60 -8.80
C LEU A 137 -10.37 9.23 -8.43
N TRP A 138 -10.40 10.15 -7.45
CA TRP A 138 -11.64 10.75 -6.97
C TRP A 138 -12.48 11.42 -8.07
N PRO A 139 -11.94 12.22 -9.01
CA PRO A 139 -12.74 12.83 -10.07
C PRO A 139 -13.46 11.80 -10.96
N ILE A 140 -12.84 10.64 -11.19
CA ILE A 140 -13.47 9.53 -11.92
C ILE A 140 -14.59 8.93 -11.08
N LYS A 141 -14.34 8.63 -9.80
CA LYS A 141 -15.39 8.14 -8.89
C LYS A 141 -16.57 9.11 -8.82
N GLN A 142 -16.30 10.41 -8.77
CA GLN A 142 -17.32 11.46 -8.73
C GLN A 142 -18.15 11.49 -10.03
N LYS A 143 -17.50 11.39 -11.19
CA LYS A 143 -18.16 11.37 -12.50
C LYS A 143 -19.10 10.18 -12.69
N TYR A 144 -18.66 8.99 -12.29
CA TYR A 144 -19.42 7.75 -12.50
C TYR A 144 -20.32 7.34 -11.31
N GLY A 145 -20.16 8.01 -10.17
CA GLY A 145 -21.04 7.90 -9.01
C GLY A 145 -21.22 6.46 -8.53
N ARG A 146 -22.48 6.08 -8.28
CA ARG A 146 -22.85 4.75 -7.76
C ARG A 146 -22.66 3.57 -8.72
N LYS A 147 -22.40 3.85 -10.00
CA LYS A 147 -22.25 2.81 -11.04
C LYS A 147 -20.91 2.11 -11.02
N ILE A 148 -19.93 2.66 -10.31
CA ILE A 148 -18.65 2.02 -10.04
C ILE A 148 -18.28 2.23 -8.57
N SER A 149 -18.00 1.15 -7.86
CA SER A 149 -17.53 1.17 -6.49
C SER A 149 -16.06 1.60 -6.42
N TRP A 150 -15.61 2.08 -5.26
CA TRP A 150 -14.18 2.27 -5.03
C TRP A 150 -13.40 0.96 -5.13
N ALA A 151 -13.98 -0.13 -4.61
CA ALA A 151 -13.40 -1.46 -4.68
C ALA A 151 -13.08 -1.89 -6.13
N ASP A 152 -14.02 -1.71 -7.07
CA ASP A 152 -13.77 -2.00 -8.48
C ASP A 152 -12.87 -0.97 -9.14
N LEU A 153 -13.04 0.32 -8.85
CA LEU A 153 -12.27 1.39 -9.48
C LEU A 153 -10.77 1.27 -9.18
N MET A 154 -10.39 0.92 -7.95
CA MET A 154 -8.97 0.77 -7.58
C MET A 154 -8.29 -0.35 -8.38
N ILE A 155 -8.96 -1.49 -8.54
CA ILE A 155 -8.42 -2.62 -9.32
C ILE A 155 -8.45 -2.32 -10.82
N LEU A 156 -9.55 -1.72 -11.32
CA LEU A 156 -9.66 -1.34 -12.72
C LEU A 156 -8.56 -0.35 -13.13
N ALA A 157 -8.20 0.59 -12.24
CA ALA A 157 -7.10 1.53 -12.48
C ALA A 157 -5.76 0.82 -12.69
N GLY A 158 -5.45 -0.20 -11.87
CA GLY A 158 -4.26 -1.03 -12.05
C GLY A 158 -4.28 -1.80 -13.38
N ASN A 159 -5.40 -2.44 -13.74
CA ASN A 159 -5.55 -3.11 -15.03
C ASN A 159 -5.38 -2.16 -16.21
N VAL A 160 -6.00 -0.98 -16.17
CA VAL A 160 -5.89 0.02 -17.24
C VAL A 160 -4.46 0.57 -17.33
N ALA A 161 -3.76 0.72 -16.22
CA ALA A 161 -2.35 1.12 -16.19
C ALA A 161 -1.45 0.08 -16.88
N LEU A 162 -1.64 -1.21 -16.58
CA LEU A 162 -0.93 -2.29 -17.29
C LEU A 162 -1.19 -2.24 -18.80
N GLU A 163 -2.47 -2.14 -19.20
CA GLU A 163 -2.86 -2.05 -20.61
C GLU A 163 -2.26 -0.83 -21.32
N SER A 164 -2.30 0.35 -20.69
CA SER A 164 -1.81 1.59 -21.29
C SER A 164 -0.29 1.61 -21.45
N MET A 165 0.42 0.85 -20.62
CA MET A 165 1.87 0.69 -20.68
C MET A 165 2.32 -0.54 -21.49
N GLY A 166 1.41 -1.14 -22.25
CA GLY A 166 1.73 -2.17 -23.25
C GLY A 166 1.68 -3.62 -22.75
N PHE A 167 1.11 -3.87 -21.57
CA PHE A 167 0.82 -5.23 -21.09
C PHE A 167 -0.67 -5.55 -21.24
N LYS A 168 -1.00 -6.49 -22.14
CA LYS A 168 -2.39 -6.93 -22.32
C LYS A 168 -2.80 -7.85 -21.16
N THR A 169 -3.64 -7.34 -20.26
CA THR A 169 -4.20 -8.16 -19.17
C THR A 169 -5.13 -9.25 -19.69
N PHE A 170 -5.28 -10.33 -18.92
CA PHE A 170 -6.19 -11.43 -19.26
C PHE A 170 -7.66 -11.01 -19.32
N GLY A 171 -8.09 -10.11 -18.44
CA GLY A 171 -9.45 -9.59 -18.38
C GLY A 171 -9.71 -8.79 -17.11
N PHE A 172 -10.94 -8.33 -16.93
CA PHE A 172 -11.39 -7.65 -15.72
C PHE A 172 -12.87 -7.98 -15.45
N ALA A 173 -13.22 -8.14 -14.17
CA ALA A 173 -14.59 -8.26 -13.70
C ALA A 173 -14.84 -7.22 -12.60
N GLY A 174 -15.95 -6.49 -12.73
CA GLY A 174 -16.53 -5.72 -11.63
C GLY A 174 -17.52 -6.55 -10.82
N GLY A 175 -18.12 -5.93 -9.82
CA GLY A 175 -19.09 -6.56 -8.92
C GLY A 175 -18.75 -6.44 -7.43
N ARG A 176 -17.61 -5.83 -7.09
CA ARG A 176 -17.22 -5.58 -5.70
C ARG A 176 -18.07 -4.47 -5.10
N VAL A 177 -18.79 -4.77 -4.03
CA VAL A 177 -19.62 -3.78 -3.33
C VAL A 177 -18.78 -3.03 -2.31
N ASP A 178 -18.88 -1.71 -2.28
CA ASP A 178 -18.17 -0.87 -1.31
C ASP A 178 -18.64 -1.16 0.13
N ALA A 179 -17.69 -1.33 1.06
CA ALA A 179 -17.94 -1.25 2.50
C ALA A 179 -18.20 0.19 2.97
N TRP A 180 -18.75 0.40 4.16
CA TRP A 180 -18.99 1.76 4.69
C TRP A 180 -18.34 2.02 6.05
N GLU A 181 -17.61 1.03 6.55
CA GLU A 181 -16.87 1.04 7.80
C GLU A 181 -15.66 0.08 7.69
N PRO A 182 -14.62 0.27 8.51
CA PRO A 182 -13.48 -0.64 8.55
C PRO A 182 -13.87 -2.05 9.03
N ASP A 183 -13.19 -3.08 8.53
CA ASP A 183 -13.32 -4.44 9.06
C ASP A 183 -12.54 -4.58 10.38
N GLU A 184 -13.23 -4.48 11.52
CA GLU A 184 -12.65 -4.63 12.87
C GLU A 184 -12.47 -6.10 13.29
N ASP A 185 -12.96 -7.05 12.50
CA ASP A 185 -12.92 -8.48 12.78
C ASP A 185 -11.77 -9.23 12.09
N VAL A 186 -10.89 -8.51 11.38
CA VAL A 186 -9.67 -9.08 10.83
C VAL A 186 -8.54 -9.05 11.87
N TYR A 187 -8.03 -10.22 12.23
CA TYR A 187 -6.83 -10.33 13.05
C TYR A 187 -5.57 -10.13 12.18
N TRP A 188 -4.94 -8.97 12.31
CA TRP A 188 -3.72 -8.61 11.55
C TRP A 188 -2.41 -9.02 12.23
N GLY A 189 -2.48 -9.50 13.48
CA GLY A 189 -1.34 -9.90 14.29
C GLY A 189 -1.41 -9.32 15.71
N PRO A 190 -0.55 -9.80 16.61
CA PRO A 190 -0.55 -9.43 18.03
C PRO A 190 0.22 -8.13 18.33
N GLU A 191 0.89 -7.55 17.36
CA GLU A 191 1.77 -6.40 17.58
C GLU A 191 1.01 -5.12 17.92
N ALA A 192 1.56 -4.35 18.85
CA ALA A 192 1.07 -3.01 19.21
C ALA A 192 1.80 -1.88 18.47
N GLU A 193 2.83 -2.21 17.68
CA GLU A 193 3.67 -1.24 16.96
C GLU A 193 3.75 -1.60 15.48
N TRP A 194 3.74 -0.59 14.62
CA TRP A 194 3.97 -0.77 13.19
C TRP A 194 5.36 -1.36 12.93
N LEU A 195 5.44 -2.25 11.95
CA LEU A 195 6.64 -2.99 11.54
C LEU A 195 7.23 -3.93 12.60
N GLY A 196 6.52 -4.18 13.71
CA GLY A 196 6.86 -5.24 14.67
C GLY A 196 6.65 -6.65 14.08
N ASP A 197 7.34 -7.63 14.66
CA ASP A 197 7.42 -9.03 14.18
C ASP A 197 7.16 -10.09 15.27
N LYS A 198 6.31 -9.80 16.27
CA LYS A 198 5.95 -10.74 17.36
C LYS A 198 5.00 -11.86 16.91
N ARG A 199 5.26 -12.42 15.74
CA ARG A 199 4.43 -13.38 15.00
C ARG A 199 5.19 -14.63 14.56
N TYR A 200 6.42 -14.78 15.03
CA TYR A 200 7.26 -15.93 14.73
C TYR A 200 7.50 -16.78 15.98
N THR A 201 7.49 -18.09 15.79
CA THR A 201 7.94 -19.08 16.77
C THR A 201 9.00 -20.01 16.17
N GLY A 202 9.70 -20.77 17.01
CA GLY A 202 10.72 -21.71 16.56
C GLY A 202 11.84 -21.02 15.78
N GLU A 203 12.24 -21.59 14.64
CA GLU A 203 13.28 -21.02 13.79
C GLU A 203 12.78 -19.83 12.96
N ARG A 204 11.59 -19.95 12.35
CA ARG A 204 10.92 -18.89 11.58
C ARG A 204 9.48 -19.25 11.19
N GLU A 205 8.75 -19.91 12.07
CA GLU A 205 7.37 -20.34 11.80
C GLU A 205 6.41 -19.15 11.98
N LEU A 206 5.80 -18.69 10.88
CA LEU A 206 4.87 -17.56 10.90
C LEU A 206 3.52 -17.99 11.51
N GLU A 207 2.99 -17.20 12.43
CA GLU A 207 1.71 -17.44 13.11
C GLU A 207 0.54 -17.55 12.12
N ASN A 208 -0.33 -18.55 12.28
CA ASN A 208 -1.56 -18.67 11.51
C ASN A 208 -2.66 -17.73 12.06
N PRO A 209 -3.47 -17.06 11.21
CA PRO A 209 -3.55 -17.17 9.75
C PRO A 209 -2.73 -16.08 9.02
N LEU A 210 -1.75 -15.46 9.67
CA LEU A 210 -1.05 -14.29 9.14
C LEU A 210 -0.30 -14.63 7.84
N ALA A 211 -0.20 -13.64 6.96
CA ALA A 211 0.42 -13.77 5.65
C ALA A 211 1.29 -12.54 5.35
N ALA A 212 1.92 -11.98 6.38
CA ALA A 212 2.88 -10.90 6.24
C ALA A 212 3.94 -11.03 7.32
N VAL A 213 5.19 -10.68 7.02
CA VAL A 213 6.31 -10.90 7.96
C VAL A 213 6.37 -9.88 9.10
N GLN A 214 5.72 -8.72 8.94
CA GLN A 214 5.67 -7.65 9.93
C GLN A 214 4.30 -6.96 9.90
N MET A 215 3.92 -6.35 11.02
CA MET A 215 2.66 -5.61 11.12
C MET A 215 2.70 -4.38 10.21
N GLY A 216 1.70 -4.22 9.35
CA GLY A 216 1.63 -3.08 8.43
C GLY A 216 2.37 -3.24 7.11
N LEU A 217 2.94 -4.42 6.84
CA LEU A 217 3.42 -4.83 5.50
C LEU A 217 2.34 -5.62 4.75
N ILE A 218 2.38 -5.57 3.42
CA ILE A 218 1.54 -6.41 2.57
C ILE A 218 2.07 -7.85 2.58
N TYR A 219 3.35 -8.06 2.26
CA TYR A 219 3.97 -9.39 2.18
C TYR A 219 5.24 -9.49 3.04
N VAL A 220 6.37 -9.04 2.49
CA VAL A 220 7.72 -9.20 3.05
C VAL A 220 8.41 -7.84 3.19
N ASN A 221 9.46 -7.77 4.00
CA ASN A 221 10.26 -6.56 4.13
C ASN A 221 11.20 -6.41 2.91
N PRO A 222 11.17 -5.27 2.19
CA PRO A 222 11.95 -5.07 0.96
C PRO A 222 13.48 -5.04 1.20
N GLU A 223 13.91 -4.72 2.42
CA GLU A 223 15.32 -4.75 2.83
C GLU A 223 15.78 -6.16 3.22
N GLY A 224 14.86 -7.13 3.31
CA GLY A 224 15.10 -8.50 3.77
C GLY A 224 14.62 -8.73 5.22
N PRO A 225 14.67 -9.98 5.72
CA PRO A 225 14.17 -10.37 7.04
C PRO A 225 14.65 -9.44 8.15
N ASN A 226 13.73 -8.75 8.81
CA ASN A 226 14.00 -7.81 9.90
C ASN A 226 15.00 -6.70 9.53
N GLY A 227 15.03 -6.29 8.26
CA GLY A 227 15.95 -5.28 7.73
C GLY A 227 17.37 -5.80 7.45
N ASN A 228 17.60 -7.12 7.53
CA ASN A 228 18.87 -7.73 7.15
C ASN A 228 18.90 -8.01 5.63
N PRO A 229 19.85 -7.43 4.86
CA PRO A 229 19.92 -7.57 3.41
C PRO A 229 20.49 -8.90 2.95
N ASP A 230 19.81 -9.99 3.31
CA ASP A 230 20.10 -11.37 2.88
C ASP A 230 19.04 -11.83 1.87
N PRO A 231 19.37 -11.90 0.57
CA PRO A 231 18.44 -12.35 -0.47
C PRO A 231 17.97 -13.80 -0.31
N VAL A 232 18.83 -14.69 0.19
CA VAL A 232 18.49 -16.11 0.36
C VAL A 232 17.51 -16.29 1.53
N ALA A 233 17.70 -15.53 2.61
CA ALA A 233 16.74 -15.50 3.69
C ALA A 233 15.41 -14.85 3.27
N ALA A 234 15.46 -13.77 2.47
CA ALA A 234 14.27 -13.12 1.92
C ALA A 234 13.44 -14.04 1.01
N ALA A 235 14.07 -14.94 0.24
CA ALA A 235 13.36 -15.91 -0.59
C ALA A 235 12.45 -16.85 0.22
N LYS A 236 12.88 -17.26 1.41
CA LYS A 236 12.07 -18.10 2.31
C LYS A 236 10.81 -17.37 2.77
N ASP A 237 10.96 -16.12 3.18
CA ASP A 237 9.84 -15.25 3.56
C ASP A 237 8.88 -15.04 2.39
N ILE A 238 9.41 -14.77 1.19
CA ILE A 238 8.62 -14.58 -0.03
C ILE A 238 7.76 -15.82 -0.29
N ARG A 239 8.38 -17.00 -0.35
CA ARG A 239 7.67 -18.25 -0.65
C ARG A 239 6.58 -18.54 0.38
N GLU A 240 6.90 -18.47 1.66
CA GLU A 240 5.95 -18.75 2.74
C GLU A 240 4.75 -17.81 2.66
N VAL A 241 5.00 -16.51 2.55
CA VAL A 241 3.95 -15.49 2.58
C VAL A 241 3.10 -15.52 1.31
N PHE A 242 3.70 -15.67 0.12
CA PHE A 242 2.94 -15.79 -1.13
C PHE A 242 2.10 -17.07 -1.17
N ALA A 243 2.60 -18.21 -0.65
CA ALA A 243 1.82 -19.44 -0.52
C ALA A 243 0.58 -19.22 0.37
N ARG A 244 0.73 -18.49 1.47
CA ARG A 244 -0.41 -18.09 2.33
C ARG A 244 -1.37 -17.10 1.67
N MET A 245 -1.01 -16.55 0.51
CA MET A 245 -1.86 -15.70 -0.34
C MET A 245 -2.30 -16.41 -1.62
N ALA A 246 -2.25 -17.75 -1.64
CA ALA A 246 -2.65 -18.61 -2.76
C ALA A 246 -1.80 -18.48 -4.03
N MET A 247 -0.53 -18.08 -3.90
CA MET A 247 0.40 -18.00 -5.02
C MET A 247 1.50 -19.07 -4.88
N ASN A 248 1.71 -19.85 -5.92
CA ASN A 248 2.86 -20.75 -6.02
C ASN A 248 4.14 -20.01 -6.48
N ASP A 249 5.26 -20.73 -6.64
CA ASP A 249 6.54 -20.12 -7.05
C ASP A 249 6.45 -19.41 -8.42
N GLU A 250 5.82 -20.03 -9.43
CA GLU A 250 5.69 -19.44 -10.78
C GLU A 250 4.85 -18.15 -10.74
N GLU A 251 3.72 -18.18 -10.03
CA GLU A 251 2.85 -17.01 -9.84
C GLU A 251 3.57 -15.90 -9.08
N THR A 252 4.36 -16.26 -8.05
CA THR A 252 5.14 -15.33 -7.24
C THR A 252 6.18 -14.59 -8.08
N VAL A 253 6.98 -15.32 -8.86
CA VAL A 253 7.99 -14.74 -9.74
C VAL A 253 7.34 -13.86 -10.81
N ALA A 254 6.25 -14.33 -11.42
CA ALA A 254 5.51 -13.59 -12.43
C ALA A 254 4.93 -12.28 -11.88
N LEU A 255 4.40 -12.28 -10.65
CA LEU A 255 3.87 -11.09 -9.99
C LEU A 255 4.97 -10.08 -9.64
N ILE A 256 6.07 -10.52 -9.01
CA ILE A 256 7.15 -9.63 -8.59
C ILE A 256 7.87 -9.06 -9.83
N ALA A 257 8.35 -9.91 -10.73
CA ALA A 257 9.06 -9.46 -11.93
C ALA A 257 8.14 -8.66 -12.88
N GLY A 258 6.86 -9.03 -12.95
CA GLY A 258 5.86 -8.32 -13.75
C GLY A 258 5.53 -6.93 -13.18
N GLY A 259 5.37 -6.83 -11.86
CA GLY A 259 5.12 -5.56 -11.17
C GLY A 259 6.31 -4.62 -11.24
N HIS A 260 7.52 -5.12 -10.94
CA HIS A 260 8.76 -4.34 -10.93
C HIS A 260 9.34 -4.07 -12.33
N ALA A 261 8.67 -4.51 -13.40
CA ALA A 261 8.92 -3.98 -14.74
C ALA A 261 8.58 -2.47 -14.84
N PHE A 262 7.73 -1.97 -13.94
CA PHE A 262 7.19 -0.61 -13.97
C PHE A 262 7.64 0.23 -12.76
N GLY A 263 7.78 1.53 -12.98
CA GLY A 263 7.94 2.53 -11.92
C GLY A 263 9.28 2.51 -11.22
N LYS A 264 9.23 2.93 -9.95
CA LYS A 264 10.37 3.15 -9.05
C LYS A 264 9.91 3.10 -7.59
N THR A 265 10.86 3.03 -6.66
CA THR A 265 10.62 3.28 -5.24
C THR A 265 10.93 4.74 -4.88
N HIS A 266 10.56 5.19 -3.67
CA HIS A 266 10.80 6.57 -3.23
C HIS A 266 11.40 6.64 -1.83
N GLY A 267 12.58 7.26 -1.75
CA GLY A 267 13.43 7.37 -0.58
C GLY A 267 14.41 8.53 -0.70
N ALA A 268 13.93 9.68 -1.21
CA ALA A 268 14.77 10.81 -1.60
C ALA A 268 15.49 11.52 -0.43
N GLY A 269 15.07 11.27 0.81
CA GLY A 269 15.59 11.94 2.00
C GLY A 269 15.22 11.21 3.30
N PRO A 270 15.60 11.78 4.45
CA PRO A 270 15.46 11.12 5.74
C PRO A 270 13.99 10.91 6.13
N ALA A 271 13.67 9.72 6.65
CA ALA A 271 12.31 9.37 7.08
C ALA A 271 11.73 10.32 8.14
N SER A 272 12.57 11.00 8.93
CA SER A 272 12.16 12.02 9.91
C SER A 272 11.48 13.25 9.31
N CYS A 273 11.57 13.44 8.00
CA CYS A 273 10.84 14.48 7.27
C CYS A 273 9.38 14.11 6.96
N VAL A 274 8.99 12.85 7.12
CA VAL A 274 7.65 12.36 6.84
C VAL A 274 6.76 12.54 8.06
N GLY A 275 5.65 13.24 7.90
CA GLY A 275 4.64 13.45 8.93
C GLY A 275 3.80 12.20 9.24
N PRO A 276 2.82 12.33 10.14
CA PRO A 276 1.94 11.22 10.53
C PRO A 276 1.17 10.63 9.35
N GLU A 277 0.85 9.34 9.44
CA GLU A 277 -0.06 8.59 8.58
C GLU A 277 -1.51 9.15 8.62
N PRO A 278 -2.37 8.85 7.64
CA PRO A 278 -3.68 9.50 7.48
C PRO A 278 -4.56 9.57 8.73
N GLU A 279 -4.67 8.50 9.52
CA GLU A 279 -5.49 8.50 10.74
C GLU A 279 -4.93 9.34 11.89
N ALA A 280 -3.63 9.67 11.84
CA ALA A 280 -2.96 10.54 12.81
C ALA A 280 -2.65 11.94 12.23
N ALA A 281 -3.02 12.20 10.98
CA ALA A 281 -2.79 13.46 10.31
C ALA A 281 -3.74 14.56 10.81
N PRO A 282 -3.29 15.82 10.82
CA PRO A 282 -4.16 16.91 11.27
C PRO A 282 -5.28 17.18 10.24
N ILE A 283 -6.39 17.72 10.70
CA ILE A 283 -7.65 17.80 9.93
C ILE A 283 -7.51 18.59 8.61
N GLU A 284 -6.59 19.55 8.54
CA GLU A 284 -6.29 20.31 7.33
C GLU A 284 -5.70 19.48 6.19
N GLU A 285 -5.16 18.28 6.47
CA GLU A 285 -4.70 17.35 5.43
C GLU A 285 -5.87 16.60 4.74
N GLN A 286 -7.09 16.76 5.25
CA GLN A 286 -8.32 16.28 4.62
C GLN A 286 -8.25 14.78 4.24
N GLY A 287 -7.80 13.96 5.20
CA GLY A 287 -7.67 12.50 5.04
C GLY A 287 -6.47 12.04 4.20
N LEU A 288 -5.54 12.94 3.87
CA LEU A 288 -4.21 12.57 3.40
C LEU A 288 -3.24 12.51 4.58
N GLY A 289 -2.16 11.75 4.43
CA GLY A 289 -1.11 11.59 5.44
C GLY A 289 0.28 11.67 4.84
N TRP A 290 1.28 11.32 5.64
CA TRP A 290 2.69 11.25 5.28
C TRP A 290 3.21 12.56 4.66
N LYS A 291 2.72 13.71 5.17
CA LYS A 291 3.13 15.02 4.67
C LYS A 291 4.65 15.16 4.77
N ASN A 292 5.29 15.29 3.62
CA ASN A 292 6.74 15.30 3.52
C ASN A 292 7.26 16.75 3.56
N ARG A 293 8.12 17.05 4.53
CA ARG A 293 8.78 18.36 4.69
C ARG A 293 10.17 18.42 4.04
N PHE A 294 10.63 17.34 3.43
CA PHE A 294 11.92 17.32 2.74
C PHE A 294 11.81 18.11 1.43
N ARG A 295 12.44 19.30 1.40
CA ARG A 295 12.46 20.19 0.23
C ARG A 295 11.04 20.46 -0.30
N THR A 296 10.71 20.04 -1.52
CA THR A 296 9.37 20.24 -2.09
C THR A 296 8.33 19.24 -1.57
N GLY A 297 8.77 18.13 -0.96
CA GLY A 297 7.93 17.07 -0.42
C GLY A 297 7.33 16.12 -1.47
N LYS A 298 7.55 16.37 -2.76
CA LYS A 298 6.90 15.69 -3.89
C LYS A 298 7.85 15.57 -5.08
N GLY A 299 7.46 14.80 -6.09
CA GLY A 299 8.30 14.55 -7.27
C GLY A 299 9.67 13.95 -6.90
N ASN A 300 10.77 14.61 -7.29
CA ASN A 300 12.14 14.15 -6.99
C ASN A 300 12.48 14.14 -5.49
N ASP A 301 11.67 14.76 -4.64
CA ASP A 301 11.86 14.79 -3.18
C ASP A 301 10.91 13.83 -2.43
N THR A 302 10.20 12.96 -3.15
CA THR A 302 9.23 12.02 -2.58
C THR A 302 9.89 10.99 -1.67
N ILE A 303 9.24 10.68 -0.54
CA ILE A 303 9.63 9.64 0.41
C ILE A 303 8.40 8.76 0.66
N THR A 304 8.54 7.45 0.47
CA THR A 304 7.47 6.46 0.67
C THR A 304 7.95 5.33 1.58
N GLY A 305 8.82 4.44 1.06
CA GLY A 305 9.17 3.18 1.72
C GLY A 305 10.64 3.05 2.12
N GLY A 306 11.48 4.05 1.81
CA GLY A 306 12.91 4.04 2.17
C GLY A 306 13.86 3.81 0.99
N PRO A 307 13.75 2.71 0.22
CA PRO A 307 14.56 2.52 -0.98
C PRO A 307 14.32 3.62 -2.03
N GLU A 308 15.36 3.99 -2.78
CA GLU A 308 15.33 4.96 -3.88
C GLU A 308 16.02 4.35 -5.10
N LEU A 309 15.27 3.55 -5.86
CA LEU A 309 15.77 2.86 -7.04
C LEU A 309 14.75 2.82 -8.18
N ILE A 310 15.24 2.59 -9.39
CA ILE A 310 14.45 2.41 -10.60
C ILE A 310 14.89 1.08 -11.20
N TRP A 311 13.96 0.14 -11.42
CA TRP A 311 14.33 -1.19 -11.88
C TRP A 311 14.75 -1.23 -13.36
N THR A 312 14.07 -0.47 -14.22
CA THR A 312 14.17 -0.63 -15.67
C THR A 312 14.45 0.66 -16.43
N GLN A 313 14.99 0.53 -17.65
CA GLN A 313 15.23 1.64 -18.56
C GLN A 313 13.93 2.21 -19.16
N THR A 314 12.82 1.49 -19.00
CA THR A 314 11.50 1.87 -19.53
C THR A 314 10.42 1.74 -18.45
N PRO A 315 10.45 2.57 -17.38
CA PRO A 315 9.59 2.39 -16.21
C PRO A 315 8.08 2.51 -16.49
N THR A 316 7.70 3.04 -17.65
CA THR A 316 6.31 3.24 -18.08
C THR A 316 5.94 2.39 -19.28
N LYS A 317 6.70 1.32 -19.56
CA LYS A 317 6.45 0.39 -20.66
C LYS A 317 6.85 -1.03 -20.29
N TRP A 318 5.96 -1.98 -20.57
CA TRP A 318 6.22 -3.39 -20.40
C TRP A 318 7.50 -3.81 -21.14
N SER A 319 8.35 -4.57 -20.45
CA SER A 319 9.59 -5.11 -21.00
C SER A 319 10.12 -6.24 -20.10
N ASN A 320 11.06 -7.03 -20.63
CA ASN A 320 11.82 -7.99 -19.81
C ASN A 320 13.06 -7.34 -19.15
N ASN A 321 13.13 -6.01 -19.08
CA ASN A 321 14.32 -5.32 -18.59
C ASN A 321 14.58 -5.57 -17.10
N PHE A 322 13.55 -5.83 -16.29
CA PHE A 322 13.72 -6.23 -14.88
C PHE A 322 14.59 -7.49 -14.78
N LEU A 323 14.17 -8.59 -15.42
CA LEU A 323 14.91 -9.86 -15.41
C LEU A 323 16.27 -9.72 -16.10
N ARG A 324 16.35 -8.99 -17.22
CA ARG A 324 17.64 -8.73 -17.89
C ARG A 324 18.62 -8.03 -16.96
N ASN A 325 18.19 -6.97 -16.27
CA ASN A 325 19.04 -6.26 -15.33
C ASN A 325 19.45 -7.18 -14.17
N LEU A 326 18.49 -7.90 -13.56
CA LEU A 326 18.70 -8.79 -12.42
C LEU A 326 19.83 -9.82 -12.67
N PHE A 327 19.83 -10.43 -13.86
CA PHE A 327 20.77 -11.49 -14.21
C PHE A 327 22.03 -11.01 -14.96
N SER A 328 22.00 -9.84 -15.61
CA SER A 328 23.14 -9.37 -16.41
C SER A 328 24.15 -8.54 -15.62
N PHE A 329 23.74 -7.96 -14.49
CA PHE A 329 24.64 -7.21 -13.61
C PHE A 329 25.07 -8.05 -12.42
N GLU A 330 26.27 -7.77 -11.93
CA GLU A 330 26.66 -8.11 -10.57
C GLU A 330 26.24 -6.99 -9.63
N TRP A 331 25.85 -7.34 -8.40
CA TRP A 331 25.23 -6.41 -7.46
C TRP A 331 26.11 -6.16 -6.24
N GLU A 332 26.13 -4.92 -5.77
CA GLU A 332 26.76 -4.53 -4.51
C GLU A 332 25.76 -3.76 -3.64
N LEU A 333 25.83 -4.03 -2.33
CA LEU A 333 24.95 -3.43 -1.34
C LEU A 333 25.27 -1.94 -1.19
N GLU A 334 24.23 -1.13 -1.12
CA GLU A 334 24.33 0.29 -0.79
C GLU A 334 23.19 0.74 0.14
N LYS A 335 23.28 2.01 0.54
CA LYS A 335 22.22 2.70 1.27
C LYS A 335 21.58 3.76 0.38
N SER A 336 20.25 3.80 0.38
CA SER A 336 19.47 4.88 -0.22
C SER A 336 19.73 6.23 0.48
N PRO A 337 19.32 7.37 -0.09
CA PRO A 337 19.37 8.66 0.60
C PRO A 337 18.58 8.69 1.92
N ALA A 338 17.59 7.80 2.09
CA ALA A 338 16.86 7.62 3.33
C ALA A 338 17.53 6.64 4.32
N GLY A 339 18.63 6.01 3.94
CA GLY A 339 19.37 5.03 4.76
C GLY A 339 18.85 3.58 4.67
N ALA A 340 17.95 3.27 3.75
CA ALA A 340 17.46 1.90 3.50
C ALA A 340 18.49 1.08 2.70
N TYR A 341 18.61 -0.22 3.01
CA TYR A 341 19.40 -1.15 2.20
C TYR A 341 18.77 -1.35 0.82
N GLN A 342 19.61 -1.25 -0.21
CA GLN A 342 19.26 -1.54 -1.60
C GLN A 342 20.51 -1.98 -2.35
N TRP A 343 20.36 -2.39 -3.60
CA TRP A 343 21.44 -2.93 -4.41
C TRP A 343 21.61 -2.14 -5.70
N LYS A 344 22.87 -1.84 -6.03
CA LYS A 344 23.25 -1.22 -7.30
C LYS A 344 24.17 -2.14 -8.11
N PRO A 345 24.28 -1.93 -9.43
CA PRO A 345 25.25 -2.65 -10.23
C PRO A 345 26.68 -2.31 -9.80
N LYS A 346 27.50 -3.35 -9.62
CA LYS A 346 28.89 -3.26 -9.20
C LYS A 346 29.74 -2.53 -10.24
N GLY A 347 30.71 -1.75 -9.76
CA GLY A 347 31.69 -1.08 -10.62
C GLY A 347 31.09 0.00 -11.53
N GLY A 348 29.91 0.54 -11.20
CA GLY A 348 29.24 1.58 -11.99
C GLY A 348 28.58 1.06 -13.27
N ALA A 349 28.38 -0.25 -13.39
CA ALA A 349 27.65 -0.82 -14.52
C ALA A 349 26.23 -0.23 -14.62
N GLY A 350 25.70 -0.11 -15.85
CA GLY A 350 24.37 0.44 -16.07
C GLY A 350 24.20 1.93 -15.73
N ALA A 351 25.25 2.65 -15.31
CA ALA A 351 25.19 4.09 -15.12
C ALA A 351 24.75 4.80 -16.41
N GLY A 352 23.82 5.75 -16.27
CA GLY A 352 23.28 6.50 -17.41
C GLY A 352 22.21 5.79 -18.23
N THR A 353 21.80 4.56 -17.86
CA THR A 353 20.87 3.77 -18.67
C THR A 353 19.40 4.00 -18.36
N VAL A 354 19.05 4.39 -17.12
CA VAL A 354 17.66 4.64 -16.73
C VAL A 354 17.36 6.15 -16.67
N PRO A 355 16.15 6.59 -17.09
CA PRO A 355 15.76 7.99 -17.01
C PRO A 355 15.58 8.47 -15.56
N ASP A 356 15.80 9.76 -15.31
CA ASP A 356 15.32 10.40 -14.08
C ASP A 356 13.80 10.64 -14.18
N PRO A 357 13.04 10.50 -13.07
CA PRO A 357 11.58 10.62 -13.11
C PRO A 357 11.07 12.03 -13.41
N HIS A 358 11.83 13.09 -13.12
CA HIS A 358 11.35 14.47 -13.30
C HIS A 358 12.32 15.39 -14.04
N ASP A 359 13.54 14.94 -14.33
CA ASP A 359 14.53 15.70 -15.10
C ASP A 359 14.95 14.95 -16.39
N PRO A 360 14.42 15.31 -17.57
CA PRO A 360 14.71 14.59 -18.80
C PRO A 360 16.18 14.67 -19.24
N SER A 361 16.97 15.59 -18.68
CA SER A 361 18.41 15.70 -18.94
C SER A 361 19.25 14.74 -18.09
N LYS A 362 18.69 14.20 -16.99
CA LYS A 362 19.40 13.32 -16.07
C LYS A 362 19.15 11.85 -16.35
N ARG A 363 20.14 11.04 -16.01
CA ARG A 363 20.10 9.59 -16.07
C ARG A 363 20.69 9.01 -14.79
N ARG A 364 20.25 7.81 -14.42
CA ARG A 364 20.71 7.08 -13.23
C ARG A 364 21.18 5.67 -13.63
N ALA A 365 21.66 4.90 -12.67
CA ALA A 365 21.80 3.45 -12.80
C ALA A 365 20.51 2.75 -12.37
N PRO A 366 20.20 1.54 -12.88
CA PRO A 366 19.14 0.73 -12.31
C PRO A 366 19.51 0.28 -10.89
N GLY A 367 18.53 -0.14 -10.10
CA GLY A 367 18.75 -0.74 -8.78
C GLY A 367 17.81 -1.92 -8.53
N MET A 368 18.08 -2.67 -7.46
CA MET A 368 17.28 -3.82 -7.01
C MET A 368 17.09 -3.78 -5.49
N LEU A 369 15.95 -4.30 -5.03
CA LEU A 369 15.70 -4.60 -3.62
C LEU A 369 16.39 -5.90 -3.21
N THR A 370 16.53 -6.14 -1.90
CA THR A 370 16.98 -7.45 -1.40
C THR A 370 16.01 -8.55 -1.86
N THR A 371 14.71 -8.26 -1.87
CA THR A 371 13.65 -9.17 -2.32
C THR A 371 13.66 -9.43 -3.83
N ASP A 372 14.22 -8.53 -4.64
CA ASP A 372 14.41 -8.78 -6.07
C ASP A 372 15.55 -9.78 -6.31
N LEU A 373 16.66 -9.62 -5.57
CA LEU A 373 17.78 -10.55 -5.63
C LEU A 373 17.42 -11.95 -5.12
N ALA A 374 16.41 -12.07 -4.26
CA ALA A 374 15.90 -13.36 -3.82
C ALA A 374 15.50 -14.26 -5.00
N LEU A 375 14.93 -13.67 -6.06
CA LEU A 375 14.53 -14.37 -7.29
C LEU A 375 15.72 -14.86 -8.15
N ARG A 376 16.94 -14.43 -7.82
CA ARG A 376 18.16 -14.90 -8.50
C ARG A 376 18.92 -15.93 -7.65
N PHE A 377 18.86 -15.81 -6.33
CA PHE A 377 19.72 -16.56 -5.43
C PHE A 377 19.05 -17.79 -4.80
N ASP A 378 17.72 -17.88 -4.83
CA ASP A 378 17.01 -19.10 -4.46
C ASP A 378 16.86 -20.02 -5.69
N PRO A 379 17.18 -21.32 -5.58
CA PRO A 379 17.16 -22.24 -6.73
C PRO A 379 15.76 -22.66 -7.18
N HIS A 380 14.72 -22.30 -6.42
CA HIS A 380 13.32 -22.61 -6.73
C HIS A 380 12.50 -21.38 -7.16
N LEU A 381 12.93 -20.16 -6.82
CA LEU A 381 12.35 -18.89 -7.32
C LEU A 381 13.03 -18.39 -8.60
#